data_AF-A0A930SPW4-F1
#
_entry.id   AF-A0A930SPW4-F1
#
_cell.length_a   1.000
_cell.length_b   1.000
_cell.length_c   1.000
_cell.angle_alpha   90.00
_cell.angle_beta   90.00
_cell.angle_gamma   90.00
#
_symmetry.space_group_name_H-M   'P 1'
#
loop_
_entity.id
_entity.type
_entity.pdbx_description
1 polymer ?
#
loop_
_entity_poly.entity_id
_entity_poly.type
_entity_poly.pdbx_seq_one_letter_code
_entity_poly.pdbx_strand_id
1 'polypeptide(L)'
;GMTWVIGMVPAIAQTSDPDAYLNALYRFLQDENPLAYQLAMEVFTDQDNLEYAQVMCAAYDEGYSVNQIINEFFAGAEVSSLSPEEQQILAAYLGALIPASALYYCPENWPTVQTFLDR
;
A
#
# COMPACT_ATOMS: atom_id res chain seq x y z
N GLY A 1 16.27 0.28 -4.60
CA GLY A 1 15.54 0.70 -5.81
C GLY A 1 14.15 0.12 -5.72
N MET A 2 13.10 0.88 -6.08
CA MET A 2 11.68 0.57 -5.85
C MET A 2 11.13 -0.66 -6.64
N THR A 3 12.00 -1.57 -7.07
CA THR A 3 11.68 -2.76 -7.88
C THR A 3 10.71 -3.71 -7.18
N TRP A 4 10.67 -3.68 -5.85
CA TRP A 4 9.80 -4.50 -5.03
C TRP A 4 8.31 -4.09 -5.17
N VAL A 5 8.00 -2.82 -5.44
CA VAL A 5 6.62 -2.35 -5.65
C VAL A 5 5.89 -3.13 -6.75
N ILE A 6 6.61 -3.48 -7.83
CA ILE A 6 6.08 -4.20 -9.00
C ILE A 6 5.76 -5.67 -8.66
N GLY A 7 6.51 -6.29 -7.75
CA GLY A 7 6.29 -7.67 -7.32
C GLY A 7 5.16 -7.81 -6.28
N MET A 8 4.94 -6.77 -5.47
CA MET A 8 4.00 -6.80 -4.35
C MET A 8 2.54 -6.87 -4.82
N VAL A 9 2.17 -6.05 -5.81
CA VAL A 9 0.80 -5.90 -6.29
C VAL A 9 0.18 -7.20 -6.83
N PRO A 10 0.82 -7.93 -7.78
CA PRO A 10 0.25 -9.17 -8.29
C PRO A 10 0.26 -10.31 -7.26
N ALA A 11 1.16 -10.30 -6.27
CA ALA A 11 1.20 -11.32 -5.21
C ALA A 11 0.02 -11.16 -4.24
N ILE A 12 -0.31 -9.92 -3.87
CA ILE A 12 -1.39 -9.61 -2.95
C ILE A 12 -2.78 -9.76 -3.61
N ALA A 13 -2.92 -9.33 -4.86
CA ALA A 13 -4.18 -9.41 -5.61
C ALA A 13 -4.68 -10.84 -5.87
N GLN A 14 -3.84 -11.87 -5.65
CA GLN A 14 -4.20 -13.29 -5.82
C GLN A 14 -4.69 -13.97 -4.53
N THR A 15 -4.69 -13.26 -3.39
CA THR A 15 -5.13 -13.82 -2.12
C THR A 15 -6.67 -13.85 -2.03
N SER A 16 -7.23 -14.74 -1.20
CA SER A 16 -8.68 -14.96 -1.12
C SER A 16 -9.30 -14.67 0.25
N ASP A 17 -8.50 -14.29 1.25
CA ASP A 17 -8.98 -13.94 2.59
C ASP A 17 -8.06 -12.87 3.24
N PRO A 18 -8.56 -12.12 4.24
CA PRO A 18 -7.82 -11.01 4.86
C PRO A 18 -6.49 -11.42 5.52
N ASP A 19 -6.41 -12.62 6.09
CA ASP A 19 -5.19 -13.10 6.75
C ASP A 19 -4.12 -13.45 5.70
N ALA A 20 -4.54 -14.03 4.57
CA ALA A 20 -3.67 -14.28 3.42
C ALA A 20 -3.15 -12.98 2.80
N TYR A 21 -4.01 -11.95 2.72
CA TYR A 21 -3.63 -10.60 2.28
C TYR A 21 -2.52 -10.02 3.17
N LEU A 22 -2.73 -9.97 4.49
CA LEU A 22 -1.75 -9.44 5.44
C LEU A 22 -0.44 -10.25 5.43
N ASN A 23 -0.54 -11.58 5.37
CA ASN A 23 0.65 -12.43 5.29
C ASN A 23 1.45 -12.21 4.00
N ALA A 24 0.79 -12.02 2.86
CA ALA A 24 1.46 -11.72 1.60
C ALA A 24 2.16 -10.36 1.66
N LEU A 25 1.48 -9.35 2.21
CA LEU A 25 2.02 -8.01 2.43
C LEU A 25 3.27 -8.03 3.31
N TYR A 26 3.18 -8.66 4.49
CA TYR A 26 4.27 -8.69 5.46
C TYR A 26 5.46 -9.53 5.00
N ARG A 27 5.24 -10.69 4.37
CA ARG A 27 6.33 -11.48 3.80
C ARG A 27 7.09 -10.70 2.75
N PHE A 28 6.35 -10.03 1.86
CA PHE A 28 6.96 -9.25 0.80
C PHE A 28 7.84 -8.11 1.36
N LEU A 29 7.35 -7.38 2.36
CA LEU A 29 8.13 -6.34 3.01
C LEU A 29 9.35 -6.89 3.76
N GLN A 30 9.20 -8.01 4.49
CA GLN A 30 10.29 -8.63 5.23
C GLN A 30 11.45 -9.06 4.32
N ASP A 31 11.12 -9.63 3.15
CA ASP A 31 12.11 -10.16 2.21
C ASP A 31 12.81 -9.05 1.41
N GLU A 32 12.07 -8.02 0.99
CA GLU A 32 12.57 -7.00 0.05
C GLU A 32 13.05 -5.71 0.74
N ASN A 33 12.42 -5.31 1.86
CA ASN A 33 12.76 -4.07 2.55
C ASN A 33 12.40 -4.13 4.05
N PRO A 34 13.28 -4.70 4.89
CA PRO A 34 13.03 -4.85 6.33
C PRO A 34 12.72 -3.54 7.07
N LEU A 35 13.23 -2.40 6.58
CA LEU A 35 12.91 -1.09 7.17
C LEU A 35 11.49 -0.64 6.79
N ALA A 36 11.03 -0.89 5.56
CA ALA A 36 9.63 -0.67 5.21
C ALA A 36 8.70 -1.58 6.01
N TYR A 37 9.09 -2.83 6.25
CA TYR A 37 8.35 -3.72 7.15
C TYR A 37 8.25 -3.13 8.56
N GLN A 38 9.37 -2.71 9.15
CA GLN A 38 9.38 -2.11 10.48
C GLN A 38 8.48 -0.87 10.54
N LEU A 39 8.63 0.06 9.60
CA LEU A 39 7.81 1.28 9.56
C LEU A 39 6.33 0.96 9.37
N ALA A 40 5.98 0.00 8.51
CA ALA A 40 4.59 -0.42 8.31
C ALA A 40 3.99 -0.96 9.62
N MET A 41 4.74 -1.76 10.39
CA MET A 41 4.30 -2.29 11.69
C MET A 41 4.26 -1.25 12.81
N GLU A 42 5.06 -0.19 12.72
CA GLU A 42 5.05 0.93 13.67
C GLU A 42 3.91 1.91 13.42
N VAL A 43 3.53 2.09 12.15
CA VAL A 43 2.54 3.07 11.71
C VAL A 43 1.14 2.48 11.57
N PHE A 44 1.04 1.20 11.21
CA PHE A 44 -0.25 0.53 10.96
C PHE A 44 -0.40 -0.69 11.85
N THR A 45 -1.57 -0.81 12.47
CA THR A 45 -2.03 -2.10 12.97
C THR A 45 -2.49 -3.00 11.82
N ASP A 46 -2.65 -4.30 12.08
CA ASP A 46 -3.27 -5.23 11.13
C ASP A 46 -4.65 -4.73 10.68
N GLN A 47 -5.42 -4.16 11.60
CA GLN A 47 -6.74 -3.62 11.31
C GLN A 47 -6.66 -2.37 10.41
N ASP A 48 -5.71 -1.47 10.67
CA ASP A 48 -5.51 -0.29 9.82
C ASP A 48 -5.17 -0.72 8.39
N ASN A 49 -4.28 -1.70 8.20
CA ASN A 49 -3.94 -2.20 6.86
C ASN A 49 -5.16 -2.78 6.13
N LEU A 50 -6.06 -3.46 6.82
CA LEU A 50 -7.30 -3.99 6.23
C LEU A 50 -8.33 -2.90 5.92
N GLU A 51 -8.52 -1.95 6.82
CA GLU A 51 -9.44 -0.83 6.65
C GLU A 51 -8.96 0.11 5.53
N TYR A 52 -7.67 0.46 5.52
CA TYR A 52 -7.04 1.17 4.41
C TYR A 52 -7.31 0.44 3.11
N ALA A 53 -7.13 -0.88 3.10
CA ALA A 53 -7.30 -1.62 1.86
C ALA A 53 -8.73 -1.57 1.30
N GLN A 54 -9.74 -1.57 2.17
CA GLN A 54 -11.14 -1.39 1.80
C GLN A 54 -11.44 0.04 1.32
N VAL A 55 -10.94 1.04 2.06
CA VAL A 55 -11.10 2.46 1.71
C VAL A 55 -10.47 2.78 0.36
N MET A 56 -9.36 2.14 0.01
CA MET A 56 -8.68 2.37 -1.26
C MET A 56 -9.55 2.01 -2.46
N CYS A 57 -10.35 0.94 -2.38
CA CYS A 57 -11.31 0.66 -3.44
C CYS A 57 -12.28 1.83 -3.67
N ALA A 58 -12.90 2.33 -2.60
CA ALA A 58 -13.84 3.44 -2.70
C ALA A 58 -13.17 4.72 -3.25
N ALA A 59 -11.92 4.99 -2.84
CA ALA A 59 -11.15 6.12 -3.33
C ALA A 59 -10.90 6.06 -4.85
N TYR A 60 -10.62 4.87 -5.39
CA TYR A 60 -10.48 4.67 -6.84
C TYR A 60 -11.79 4.88 -7.60
N ASP A 61 -12.91 4.38 -7.06
CA ASP A 61 -14.24 4.59 -7.64
C ASP A 61 -14.64 6.08 -7.66
N GLU A 62 -14.18 6.84 -6.67
CA GLU A 62 -14.34 8.30 -6.59
C GLU A 62 -13.31 9.09 -7.42
N GLY A 63 -12.33 8.43 -8.03
CA GLY A 63 -11.35 9.03 -8.93
C GLY A 63 -10.13 9.65 -8.24
N TYR A 64 -9.86 9.32 -6.97
CA TYR A 64 -8.65 9.74 -6.28
C TYR A 64 -7.41 9.07 -6.88
N SER A 65 -6.33 9.85 -7.03
CA SER A 65 -5.03 9.30 -7.40
C SER A 65 -4.25 8.83 -6.18
N VAL A 66 -3.37 7.84 -6.36
CA VAL A 66 -2.45 7.34 -5.33
C VAL A 66 -1.68 8.49 -4.66
N ASN A 67 -1.23 9.47 -5.43
CA ASN A 67 -0.50 10.63 -4.90
C ASN A 67 -1.37 11.51 -4.01
N GLN A 68 -2.66 11.68 -4.32
CA GLN A 68 -3.57 12.44 -3.45
C GLN A 68 -3.74 11.73 -2.11
N ILE A 69 -3.94 10.42 -2.14
CA ILE A 69 -4.11 9.59 -0.94
C ILE A 69 -2.84 9.63 -0.07
N ILE A 70 -1.66 9.48 -0.68
CA ILE A 70 -0.37 9.59 0.02
C ILE A 70 -0.21 11.00 0.61
N ASN A 71 -0.50 12.06 -0.15
CA ASN A 71 -0.39 13.43 0.36
C ASN A 71 -1.33 13.70 1.53
N GLU A 72 -2.56 13.18 1.49
CA GLU A 72 -3.51 13.29 2.60
C GLU A 72 -3.03 12.52 3.84
N PHE A 73 -2.48 11.32 3.64
CA PHE A 73 -1.85 10.55 4.71
C PHE A 73 -0.70 11.32 5.38
N PHE A 74 0.22 11.88 4.59
CA PHE A 74 1.35 12.68 5.11
C PHE A 74 0.97 14.08 5.60
N ALA A 75 -0.21 14.58 5.26
CA ALA A 75 -0.76 15.81 5.84
C ALA A 75 -1.29 15.58 7.27
N GLY A 76 -1.51 14.33 7.67
CA GLY A 76 -1.84 13.94 9.04
C GLY A 76 -0.67 14.14 10.02
N ALA A 77 -0.99 14.36 11.29
CA ALA A 77 0.02 14.63 12.33
C ALA A 77 0.90 13.41 12.68
N GLU A 78 0.46 12.20 12.35
CA GLU A 78 1.03 10.93 12.83
C GLU A 78 2.41 10.57 12.25
N VAL A 79 2.80 11.13 11.11
CA VAL A 79 4.10 10.85 10.46
C VAL A 79 5.12 11.99 10.60
N SER A 80 4.76 13.05 11.33
CA SER A 80 5.62 14.22 11.54
C SER A 80 6.90 13.93 12.34
N SER A 81 6.92 12.83 13.10
CA SER A 81 8.09 12.36 13.86
C SER A 81 9.07 11.50 13.05
N LEU A 82 8.69 11.06 11.84
CA LEU A 82 9.55 10.29 10.96
C LEU A 82 10.59 11.19 10.29
N SER A 83 11.80 10.67 10.12
CA SER A 83 12.84 11.32 9.32
C SER A 83 12.45 11.38 7.83
N PRO A 84 13.05 12.29 7.03
CA PRO A 84 12.75 12.35 5.59
C PRO A 84 12.99 11.05 4.83
N GLU A 85 13.94 10.23 5.27
CA GLU A 85 14.22 8.92 4.67
C GLU A 85 13.11 7.91 4.98
N GLU A 86 12.66 7.85 6.24
CA GLU A 86 11.55 6.99 6.66
C GLU A 86 10.25 7.40 5.98
N GLN A 87 9.99 8.71 5.83
CA GLN A 87 8.84 9.21 5.07
C GLN A 87 8.90 8.77 3.60
N GLN A 88 10.07 8.81 2.95
CA GLN A 88 10.22 8.32 1.57
C GLN A 88 9.98 6.81 1.45
N ILE A 89 10.48 6.03 2.40
CA ILE A 89 10.29 4.57 2.42
C ILE A 89 8.81 4.23 2.64
N LEU A 90 8.16 4.92 3.59
CA LEU A 90 6.75 4.76 3.88
C LEU A 90 5.87 5.21 2.71
N ALA A 91 6.23 6.29 2.02
CA ALA A 91 5.54 6.72 0.80
C ALA A 91 5.66 5.69 -0.33
N ALA A 92 6.84 5.08 -0.52
CA ALA A 92 7.02 4.00 -1.48
C ALA A 92 6.20 2.76 -1.12
N TYR A 93 6.11 2.43 0.18
CA TYR A 93 5.23 1.39 0.70
C TYR A 93 3.76 1.65 0.38
N LEU A 94 3.27 2.84 0.72
CA LEU A 94 1.88 3.22 0.43
C LEU A 94 1.60 3.20 -1.07
N GLY A 95 2.56 3.64 -1.90
CA GLY A 95 2.45 3.57 -3.36
C GLY A 95 2.28 2.14 -3.91
N ALA A 96 2.74 1.13 -3.18
CA ALA A 96 2.54 -0.28 -3.51
C ALA A 96 1.28 -0.86 -2.85
N LEU A 97 1.03 -0.50 -1.59
CA LEU A 97 -0.09 -0.98 -0.79
C LEU A 97 -1.42 -0.56 -1.40
N ILE A 98 -1.54 0.70 -1.81
CA ILE A 98 -2.77 1.28 -2.35
C ILE A 98 -3.29 0.52 -3.59
N PRO A 99 -2.49 0.32 -4.65
CA PRO A 99 -2.95 -0.45 -5.81
C PRO A 99 -3.19 -1.93 -5.47
N ALA A 100 -2.35 -2.55 -4.63
CA ALA A 100 -2.54 -3.94 -4.19
C ALA A 100 -3.86 -4.15 -3.45
N SER A 101 -4.17 -3.23 -2.55
CA SER A 101 -5.40 -3.16 -1.77
C SER A 101 -6.64 -3.01 -2.65
N ALA A 102 -6.60 -2.04 -3.56
CA ALA A 102 -7.71 -1.75 -4.45
C ALA A 102 -8.05 -2.94 -5.33
N LEU A 103 -7.05 -3.68 -5.81
CA LEU A 103 -7.24 -4.88 -6.62
C LEU A 103 -7.79 -6.06 -5.84
N TYR A 104 -7.36 -6.20 -4.58
CA TYR A 104 -7.84 -7.28 -3.72
C TYR A 104 -9.34 -7.12 -3.43
N TYR A 105 -9.79 -5.91 -3.08
CA TYR A 105 -11.20 -5.66 -2.77
C TYR A 105 -12.07 -5.37 -4.00
N CYS A 106 -11.51 -4.76 -5.05
CA CYS A 106 -12.21 -4.32 -6.26
C CYS A 106 -11.40 -4.66 -7.53
N PRO A 107 -11.36 -5.95 -7.89
CA PRO A 107 -10.55 -6.45 -9.02
C PRO A 107 -10.91 -5.82 -10.37
N GLU A 108 -12.12 -5.27 -10.52
CA GLU A 108 -12.55 -4.48 -11.67
C GLU A 108 -11.70 -3.23 -11.93
N ASN A 109 -11.03 -2.71 -10.90
CA ASN A 109 -10.16 -1.53 -11.00
C ASN A 109 -8.78 -1.84 -11.58
N TRP A 110 -8.51 -3.08 -12.03
CA TRP A 110 -7.24 -3.47 -12.65
C TRP A 110 -6.75 -2.58 -13.80
N PRO A 111 -7.58 -2.15 -14.76
CA PRO A 111 -7.12 -1.23 -15.81
C PRO A 111 -6.59 0.10 -15.28
N THR A 112 -7.23 0.62 -14.23
CA THR A 112 -6.83 1.87 -13.56
C THR A 112 -5.51 1.70 -12.81
N VAL A 113 -5.37 0.57 -12.09
CA VAL A 113 -4.16 0.23 -11.35
C VAL A 113 -2.98 -0.06 -12.29
N GLN A 114 -3.18 -0.77 -13.39
CA GLN A 114 -2.14 -1.05 -14.38
C GLN A 114 -1.54 0.24 -14.97
N THR A 115 -2.40 1.23 -15.26
CA THR A 115 -1.96 2.55 -15.75
C THR A 115 -1.05 3.28 -14.76
N PHE A 116 -1.22 3.03 -13.46
CA PHE A 116 -0.36 3.56 -12.41
C PHE A 116 0.98 2.81 -12.33
N LEU A 117 0.98 1.49 -12.47
CA LEU A 117 2.19 0.66 -12.40
C LEU A 117 3.12 0.81 -13.61
N ASP A 118 2.58 1.18 -14.78
CA ASP A 118 3.34 1.34 -16.03
C ASP A 118 4.06 2.70 -16.16
N ARG A 119 3.99 3.58 -15.14
CA ARG A 119 4.61 4.91 -15.09
C ARG A 119 5.87 4.95 -14.25
#